data_AF-A0A2E9WTK1-F1
#
_entry.id   AF-A0A2E9WTK1-F1
#
_cell.length_a   1.000
_cell.length_b   1.000
_cell.length_c   1.000
_cell.angle_alpha   90.00
_cell.angle_beta   90.00
_cell.angle_gamma   90.00
#
_symmetry.space_group_name_H-M   'P 1'
#
loop_
_entity.id
_entity.type
_entity.pdbx_description
1 polymer ?
#
loop_
_entity_poly.entity_id
_entity_poly.type
_entity_poly.pdbx_seq_one_letter_code
_entity_poly.pdbx_strand_id
1 'polypeptide(L)'
;MAEITIRNKELLSTLDGFVEDMFSNSTYKDPKCFTYHEESDMERGEYYCSEEYLQDCLSRFPTLVGPPDRYFAIPIAKLVREYPDQWTDYMQKVKYDFAADLGAHTSALLSYYPPGGFVGWHTNYDANAYQVLFTWSKDGNGFFRYRDSDGKIVTEQDVPGWQARHYYFGAEHEVEDHCWHSAYAGGERLTLAYKFVNDGGKQNTVKDEQARYLRDLLIEDIETE
;
A
#
# COMPACT_ATOMS: atom_id res chain seq x y z
N MET A 1 7.36 11.24 -0.43
CA MET A 1 7.46 9.82 -0.85
C MET A 1 8.62 9.70 -1.81
N ALA A 2 9.27 8.54 -1.91
CA ALA A 2 10.36 8.31 -2.85
C ALA A 2 10.21 6.96 -3.55
N GLU A 3 10.43 6.94 -4.86
CA GLU A 3 10.45 5.72 -5.68
C GLU A 3 11.74 4.92 -5.43
N ILE A 4 11.63 3.60 -5.56
CA ILE A 4 12.75 2.65 -5.46
C ILE A 4 12.84 1.92 -6.78
N THR A 5 14.03 1.88 -7.38
CA THR A 5 14.24 1.11 -8.61
C THR A 5 14.55 -0.35 -8.28
N ILE A 6 13.60 -1.26 -8.54
CA ILE A 6 13.82 -2.69 -8.33
C ILE A 6 14.82 -3.22 -9.36
N ARG A 7 16.04 -3.54 -8.92
CA ARG A 7 17.07 -4.20 -9.73
C ARG A 7 17.22 -5.67 -9.36
N ASN A 8 17.06 -5.96 -8.06
CA ASN A 8 17.22 -7.30 -7.51
C ASN A 8 16.30 -8.32 -8.21
N LYS A 9 16.91 -9.24 -8.94
CA LYS A 9 16.21 -10.24 -9.77
C LYS A 9 15.60 -11.37 -8.95
N GLU A 10 16.21 -11.75 -7.84
CA GLU A 10 15.69 -12.80 -6.96
C GLU A 10 14.43 -12.31 -6.25
N LEU A 11 14.46 -11.07 -5.76
CA LEU A 11 13.28 -10.38 -5.24
C LEU A 11 12.19 -10.26 -6.30
N LEU A 12 12.53 -9.81 -7.51
CA LEU A 12 11.56 -9.66 -8.58
C LEU A 12 10.91 -11.01 -8.94
N SER A 13 11.70 -12.09 -9.01
CA SER A 13 11.19 -13.44 -9.23
C SER A 13 10.24 -13.89 -8.10
N THR A 14 10.52 -13.49 -6.86
CA THR A 14 9.66 -13.80 -5.71
C THR A 14 8.34 -13.04 -5.80
N LEU A 15 8.40 -11.75 -6.12
CA LEU A 15 7.23 -10.90 -6.32
C LEU A 15 6.36 -11.37 -7.50
N ASP A 16 6.96 -11.77 -8.62
CA ASP A 16 6.24 -12.35 -9.76
C ASP A 16 5.52 -13.65 -9.38
N GLY A 17 6.15 -14.50 -8.55
CA GLY A 17 5.50 -15.69 -8.01
C GLY A 17 4.24 -15.38 -7.19
N PHE A 18 4.20 -14.26 -6.46
CA PHE A 18 2.98 -13.85 -5.74
C PHE A 18 1.84 -13.45 -6.69
N VAL A 19 2.18 -12.80 -7.79
CA VAL A 19 1.21 -12.45 -8.85
C VAL A 19 0.66 -13.72 -9.49
N GLU A 20 1.52 -14.68 -9.85
CA GLU A 20 1.11 -15.97 -10.39
C GLU A 20 0.17 -16.71 -9.44
N ASP A 21 0.54 -16.81 -8.16
CA ASP A 21 -0.26 -17.46 -7.12
C ASP A 21 -1.64 -16.77 -6.98
N MET A 22 -1.67 -15.43 -6.89
CA MET A 22 -2.91 -14.66 -6.79
C MET A 22 -3.86 -14.96 -7.97
N PHE A 23 -3.34 -14.91 -9.20
CA PHE A 23 -4.16 -15.04 -10.41
C PHE A 23 -4.43 -16.49 -10.82
N SER A 24 -3.73 -17.47 -10.22
CA SER A 24 -4.03 -18.90 -10.38
C SER A 24 -5.38 -19.29 -9.78
N ASN A 25 -5.88 -18.51 -8.82
CA ASN A 25 -7.11 -18.80 -8.10
C ASN A 25 -8.25 -17.84 -8.49
N SER A 26 -9.23 -18.32 -9.27
CA SER A 26 -10.33 -17.48 -9.76
C SER A 26 -11.22 -16.82 -8.69
N THR A 27 -11.14 -17.21 -7.42
CA THR A 27 -11.94 -16.58 -6.34
C THR A 27 -11.47 -15.18 -5.97
N TYR A 28 -10.29 -14.73 -6.43
CA TYR A 28 -9.82 -13.36 -6.16
C TYR A 28 -10.79 -12.28 -6.64
N LYS A 29 -11.57 -12.58 -7.69
CA LYS A 29 -12.54 -11.68 -8.33
C LYS A 29 -13.99 -11.98 -7.97
N ASP A 30 -14.23 -12.82 -6.95
CA ASP A 30 -15.59 -13.08 -6.50
C ASP A 30 -16.19 -11.81 -5.87
N PRO A 31 -17.36 -11.32 -6.32
CA PRO A 31 -18.02 -10.18 -5.72
C PRO A 31 -18.27 -10.29 -4.21
N LYS A 32 -18.38 -11.51 -3.66
CA LYS A 32 -18.47 -11.72 -2.20
C LYS A 32 -17.25 -11.22 -1.45
N CYS A 33 -16.10 -11.15 -2.12
CA CYS A 33 -14.83 -10.69 -1.59
C CYS A 33 -14.64 -9.18 -1.76
N PHE A 34 -15.56 -8.48 -2.43
CA PHE A 34 -15.48 -7.03 -2.58
C PHE A 34 -15.66 -6.34 -1.22
N THR A 35 -14.86 -5.31 -1.00
CA THR A 35 -14.97 -4.43 0.16
C THR A 35 -15.04 -2.99 -0.33
N TYR A 36 -16.02 -2.27 0.18
CA TYR A 36 -16.31 -0.88 -0.13
C TYR A 36 -17.05 -0.24 1.05
N HIS A 37 -17.17 1.09 1.06
CA HIS A 37 -17.97 1.79 2.06
C HIS A 37 -19.45 1.86 1.61
N GLU A 38 -19.69 2.36 0.39
CA GLU A 38 -20.98 2.32 -0.30
C GLU A 38 -20.83 1.60 -1.66
N GLU A 39 -21.88 0.90 -2.12
CA GLU A 39 -21.83 0.16 -3.40
C GLU A 39 -21.57 1.10 -4.59
N SER A 40 -22.13 2.32 -4.53
CA SER A 40 -21.90 3.38 -5.52
C SER A 40 -20.44 3.84 -5.58
N ASP A 41 -19.61 3.54 -4.58
CA ASP A 41 -18.21 3.93 -4.57
C ASP A 41 -17.39 3.20 -5.62
N MET A 42 -17.80 1.97 -5.98
CA MET A 42 -17.12 1.11 -6.94
C MET A 42 -16.97 1.77 -8.33
N GLU A 43 -17.84 2.74 -8.65
CA GLU A 43 -17.84 3.47 -9.93
C GLU A 43 -17.17 4.87 -9.82
N ARG A 44 -16.67 5.24 -8.63
CA ARG A 44 -16.21 6.60 -8.31
C ARG A 44 -14.75 6.67 -7.89
N GLY A 45 -13.94 5.66 -8.20
CA GLY A 45 -12.54 5.59 -7.78
C GLY A 45 -11.71 6.81 -8.18
N GLU A 46 -11.84 7.29 -9.43
CA GLU A 46 -11.12 8.49 -9.88
C GLU A 46 -11.53 9.76 -9.10
N TYR A 47 -12.82 9.89 -8.75
CA TYR A 47 -13.32 11.00 -7.93
C TYR A 47 -12.72 10.95 -6.53
N TYR A 48 -12.70 9.78 -5.88
CA TYR A 48 -12.14 9.64 -4.53
C TYR A 48 -10.61 9.77 -4.47
N CYS A 49 -9.93 9.73 -5.62
CA CYS A 49 -8.51 10.05 -5.75
C CYS A 49 -8.25 11.44 -6.37
N SER A 50 -9.27 12.26 -6.57
CA SER A 50 -9.17 13.60 -7.18
C SER A 50 -8.72 14.67 -6.17
N GLU A 51 -8.22 15.80 -6.68
CA GLU A 51 -7.98 17.00 -5.86
C GLU A 51 -9.26 17.48 -5.16
N GLU A 52 -10.41 17.40 -5.83
CA GLU A 52 -11.70 17.80 -5.25
C GLU A 52 -12.02 17.02 -3.98
N TYR A 53 -11.84 15.69 -4.01
CA TYR A 53 -12.07 14.86 -2.82
C TYR A 53 -10.98 15.06 -1.76
N LEU A 54 -9.73 15.35 -2.16
CA LEU A 54 -8.69 15.73 -1.20
C LEU A 54 -9.09 16.98 -0.41
N GLN A 55 -9.63 18.00 -1.08
CA GLN A 55 -10.08 19.23 -0.42
C GLN A 55 -11.24 18.96 0.55
N ASP A 56 -12.17 18.05 0.21
CA ASP A 56 -13.19 17.57 1.14
C ASP A 56 -12.56 16.89 2.37
N CYS A 57 -11.62 15.96 2.18
CA CYS A 57 -10.91 15.29 3.27
C CYS A 57 -10.18 16.29 4.18
N LEU A 58 -9.47 17.26 3.61
CA LEU A 58 -8.76 18.31 4.35
C LEU A 58 -9.73 19.21 5.14
N SER A 59 -10.91 19.50 4.59
CA SER A 59 -11.93 20.28 5.30
C SER A 59 -12.49 19.57 6.54
N ARG A 60 -12.39 18.23 6.57
CA ARG A 60 -12.81 17.36 7.67
C ARG A 60 -11.69 17.04 8.65
N PHE A 61 -10.46 17.47 8.41
CA PHE A 61 -9.34 17.26 9.33
C PHE A 61 -9.56 18.01 10.67
N PRO A 62 -9.27 17.41 11.84
CA PRO A 62 -8.66 16.09 12.09
C PRO A 62 -9.68 14.97 12.37
N THR A 63 -10.90 15.06 11.84
CA THR A 63 -11.91 13.98 12.01
C THR A 63 -11.66 12.81 11.07
N LEU A 64 -11.29 13.10 9.82
CA LEU A 64 -10.84 12.09 8.87
C LEU A 64 -9.32 12.03 8.88
N VAL A 65 -8.78 11.06 9.60
CA VAL A 65 -7.34 10.83 9.66
C VAL A 65 -7.16 9.31 9.76
N GLY A 66 -6.06 8.77 9.22
CA GLY A 66 -5.66 7.37 9.45
C GLY A 66 -6.04 6.50 8.28
N PRO A 67 -7.03 5.61 8.40
CA PRO A 67 -7.50 4.78 7.31
C PRO A 67 -8.35 5.57 6.30
N PRO A 68 -8.50 5.06 5.06
CA PRO A 68 -9.41 5.63 4.05
C PRO A 68 -10.88 5.50 4.48
N ASP A 69 -11.67 6.57 4.28
CA ASP A 69 -13.14 6.49 4.46
C ASP A 69 -13.90 5.96 3.24
N ARG A 70 -13.26 6.00 2.07
CA ARG A 70 -13.78 5.52 0.79
C ARG A 70 -12.74 4.65 0.12
N TYR A 71 -13.17 3.49 -0.34
CA TYR A 71 -12.31 2.50 -0.97
C TYR A 71 -13.15 1.52 -1.78
N PHE A 72 -12.51 0.86 -2.75
CA PHE A 72 -13.02 -0.36 -3.37
C PHE A 72 -11.84 -1.30 -3.59
N ALA A 73 -11.79 -2.38 -2.82
CA ALA A 73 -10.65 -3.28 -2.78
C ALA A 73 -11.05 -4.69 -2.36
N ILE A 74 -10.11 -5.62 -2.49
CA ILE A 74 -10.22 -7.01 -2.04
C ILE A 74 -9.00 -7.34 -1.17
N PRO A 75 -9.06 -7.03 0.14
CA PRO A 75 -7.99 -7.35 1.08
C PRO A 75 -7.85 -8.87 1.25
N ILE A 76 -6.63 -9.37 1.45
CA ILE A 76 -6.41 -10.81 1.67
C ILE A 76 -7.23 -11.38 2.85
N ALA A 77 -7.42 -10.58 3.90
CA ALA A 77 -8.19 -10.99 5.06
C ALA A 77 -9.65 -11.32 4.69
N LYS A 78 -10.21 -10.61 3.70
CA LYS A 78 -11.54 -10.89 3.17
C LYS A 78 -11.54 -12.17 2.33
N LEU A 79 -10.53 -12.40 1.50
CA LEU A 79 -10.38 -13.65 0.74
C LEU A 79 -10.25 -14.88 1.65
N VAL A 80 -9.41 -14.82 2.69
CA VAL A 80 -9.26 -15.90 3.68
C VAL A 80 -10.57 -16.14 4.43
N ARG A 81 -11.35 -15.09 4.74
CA ARG A 81 -12.62 -15.26 5.43
C ARG A 81 -13.65 -16.00 4.57
N GLU A 82 -13.75 -15.68 3.28
CA GLU A 82 -14.72 -16.32 2.39
C GLU A 82 -14.24 -17.68 1.88
N TYR A 83 -12.92 -17.85 1.72
CA TYR A 83 -12.28 -18.99 1.07
C TYR A 83 -10.99 -19.42 1.82
N PRO A 84 -11.08 -19.87 3.09
CA PRO A 84 -9.91 -20.13 3.93
C PRO A 84 -8.96 -21.19 3.36
N ASP A 85 -9.51 -22.29 2.84
CA ASP A 85 -8.73 -23.40 2.27
C ASP A 85 -7.89 -23.01 1.04
N GLN A 86 -8.20 -21.85 0.45
CA GLN A 86 -7.61 -21.37 -0.79
C GLN A 86 -6.59 -20.25 -0.57
N TRP A 87 -6.75 -19.45 0.49
CA TRP A 87 -5.99 -18.21 0.68
C TRP A 87 -5.15 -18.17 1.95
N THR A 88 -5.32 -19.12 2.88
CA THR A 88 -4.56 -19.12 4.15
C THR A 88 -3.06 -19.24 3.90
N ASP A 89 -2.64 -20.17 3.04
CA ASP A 89 -1.23 -20.39 2.73
C ASP A 89 -0.63 -19.19 1.95
N TYR A 90 -1.40 -18.62 1.03
CA TYR A 90 -0.99 -17.41 0.31
C TYR A 90 -0.83 -16.22 1.28
N MET A 91 -1.76 -16.03 2.21
CA MET A 91 -1.64 -15.01 3.25
C MET A 91 -0.40 -15.25 4.12
N GLN A 92 -0.13 -16.50 4.51
CA GLN A 92 1.03 -16.85 5.32
C GLN A 92 2.34 -16.48 4.61
N LYS A 93 2.48 -16.95 3.37
CA LYS A 93 3.63 -16.69 2.50
C LYS A 93 3.90 -15.19 2.32
N VAL A 94 2.87 -14.42 1.95
CA VAL A 94 3.07 -13.02 1.52
C VAL A 94 3.03 -12.02 2.67
N LYS A 95 2.18 -12.23 3.69
CA LYS A 95 2.08 -11.28 4.82
C LYS A 95 3.10 -11.52 5.93
N TYR A 96 3.51 -12.77 6.14
CA TYR A 96 4.35 -13.12 7.30
C TYR A 96 5.73 -13.62 6.88
N ASP A 97 5.81 -14.66 6.06
CA ASP A 97 7.10 -15.26 5.70
C ASP A 97 7.96 -14.26 4.92
N PHE A 98 7.38 -13.65 3.87
CA PHE A 98 8.08 -12.63 3.10
C PHE A 98 8.35 -11.34 3.91
N ALA A 99 7.51 -10.99 4.90
CA ALA A 99 7.84 -9.89 5.79
C ALA A 99 9.11 -10.17 6.60
N ALA A 100 9.28 -11.42 7.06
CA ALA A 100 10.49 -11.85 7.75
C ALA A 100 11.71 -11.87 6.82
N ASP A 101 11.55 -12.33 5.57
CA ASP A 101 12.62 -12.33 4.57
C ASP A 101 13.14 -10.91 4.30
N LEU A 102 12.24 -9.92 4.25
CA LEU A 102 12.58 -8.50 4.08
C LEU A 102 13.19 -7.84 5.34
N GLY A 103 13.25 -8.55 6.47
CA GLY A 103 13.60 -7.96 7.77
C GLY A 103 12.57 -6.95 8.29
N ALA A 104 11.35 -6.95 7.73
CA ALA A 104 10.26 -6.10 8.17
C ALA A 104 9.59 -6.67 9.43
N HIS A 105 8.97 -5.80 10.23
CA HIS A 105 8.29 -6.23 11.44
C HIS A 105 6.96 -6.92 11.12
N THR A 106 6.17 -6.33 10.21
CA THR A 106 4.83 -6.81 9.83
C THR A 106 4.43 -6.30 8.45
N SER A 107 3.56 -7.03 7.75
CA SER A 107 2.84 -6.51 6.59
C SER A 107 1.64 -5.63 7.02
N ALA A 108 1.68 -4.35 6.68
CA ALA A 108 0.55 -3.42 6.83
C ALA A 108 -0.58 -3.77 5.87
N LEU A 109 -0.26 -4.09 4.62
CA LEU A 109 -1.24 -4.28 3.55
C LEU A 109 -0.84 -5.46 2.67
N LEU A 110 -1.85 -6.25 2.32
CA LEU A 110 -1.86 -7.15 1.16
C LEU A 110 -3.28 -7.04 0.60
N SER A 111 -3.42 -6.31 -0.50
CA SER A 111 -4.73 -6.04 -1.10
C SER A 111 -4.63 -6.06 -2.61
N TYR A 112 -5.58 -6.76 -3.22
CA TYR A 112 -5.85 -6.70 -4.64
C TYR A 112 -6.92 -5.63 -4.91
N TYR A 113 -6.78 -4.94 -6.02
CA TYR A 113 -7.70 -3.94 -6.51
C TYR A 113 -8.13 -4.36 -7.93
N PRO A 114 -9.42 -4.67 -8.14
CA PRO A 114 -9.94 -4.89 -9.48
C PRO A 114 -9.94 -3.60 -10.29
N PRO A 115 -10.19 -3.64 -11.62
CA PRO A 115 -10.39 -2.43 -12.41
C PRO A 115 -11.48 -1.53 -11.81
N GLY A 116 -11.18 -0.24 -11.67
CA GLY A 116 -11.98 0.75 -10.93
C GLY A 116 -11.72 0.80 -9.43
N GLY A 117 -10.99 -0.18 -8.88
CA GLY A 117 -10.61 -0.27 -7.48
C GLY A 117 -9.71 0.88 -7.04
N PHE A 118 -9.80 1.25 -5.77
CA PHE A 118 -9.07 2.40 -5.25
C PHE A 118 -8.97 2.38 -3.72
N VAL A 119 -8.07 3.22 -3.23
CA VAL A 119 -8.05 3.69 -1.85
C VAL A 119 -8.06 5.22 -1.87
N GLY A 120 -9.06 5.84 -1.27
CA GLY A 120 -9.25 7.29 -1.24
C GLY A 120 -8.18 8.00 -0.41
N TRP A 121 -8.24 9.33 -0.37
CA TRP A 121 -7.28 10.16 0.37
C TRP A 121 -7.27 9.87 1.88
N HIS A 122 -6.09 9.54 2.41
CA HIS A 122 -5.86 9.22 3.83
C HIS A 122 -4.39 9.43 4.22
N THR A 123 -4.02 9.20 5.49
CA THR A 123 -2.65 9.52 6.00
C THR A 123 -1.90 8.37 6.67
N ASN A 124 -2.57 7.29 7.09
CA ASN A 124 -1.99 6.18 7.86
C ASN A 124 -1.30 6.59 9.17
N TYR A 125 -1.65 7.73 9.79
CA TYR A 125 -1.01 8.15 11.05
C TYR A 125 -1.24 7.16 12.21
N ASP A 126 -2.32 6.39 12.15
CA ASP A 126 -2.70 5.34 13.11
C ASP A 126 -1.86 4.05 12.91
N ALA A 127 -1.11 3.98 11.82
CA ALA A 127 -0.20 2.91 11.47
C ALA A 127 1.22 3.44 11.22
N ASN A 128 1.66 4.39 12.05
CA ASN A 128 2.95 5.06 11.92
C ASN A 128 4.12 4.06 11.86
N ALA A 129 4.97 4.22 10.86
CA ALA A 129 6.17 3.42 10.62
C ALA A 129 6.92 3.95 9.40
N TYR A 130 8.17 3.55 9.26
CA TYR A 130 8.77 3.53 7.93
C TYR A 130 8.17 2.37 7.14
N GLN A 131 7.74 2.61 5.91
CA GLN A 131 7.13 1.58 5.09
C GLN A 131 7.75 1.53 3.71
N VAL A 132 7.89 0.30 3.20
CA VAL A 132 8.18 0.00 1.80
C VAL A 132 6.92 -0.61 1.19
N LEU A 133 6.48 -0.03 0.08
CA LEU A 133 5.29 -0.43 -0.65
C LEU A 133 5.72 -0.99 -2.00
N PHE A 134 5.28 -2.20 -2.31
CA PHE A 134 5.37 -2.80 -3.63
C PHE A 134 4.00 -2.72 -4.28
N THR A 135 3.93 -2.20 -5.50
CA THR A 135 2.73 -2.19 -6.31
C THR A 135 3.02 -2.95 -7.59
N TRP A 136 2.17 -3.92 -7.91
CA TRP A 136 2.10 -4.50 -9.23
C TRP A 136 0.91 -3.93 -9.99
N SER A 137 1.12 -3.57 -11.24
CA SER A 137 0.04 -3.19 -12.16
C SER A 137 0.15 -4.03 -13.43
N LYS A 138 -0.97 -4.56 -13.91
CA LYS A 138 -0.96 -5.40 -15.12
C LYS A 138 -0.57 -4.63 -16.38
N ASP A 139 -1.10 -3.42 -16.50
CA ASP A 139 -1.08 -2.64 -17.75
C ASP A 139 -0.65 -1.17 -17.54
N GLY A 140 -0.38 -0.76 -16.30
CA GLY A 140 0.00 0.61 -15.98
C GLY A 140 -1.17 1.60 -16.01
N ASN A 141 -2.42 1.14 -16.09
CA ASN A 141 -3.60 2.03 -16.14
C ASN A 141 -4.03 2.55 -14.75
N GLY A 142 -3.15 2.47 -13.76
CA GLY A 142 -3.38 2.95 -12.39
C GLY A 142 -2.50 4.14 -12.06
N PHE A 143 -2.67 4.68 -10.86
CA PHE A 143 -1.76 5.68 -10.33
C PHE A 143 -1.73 5.68 -8.81
N PHE A 144 -0.65 6.25 -8.28
CA PHE A 144 -0.54 6.66 -6.89
C PHE A 144 -0.45 8.19 -6.83
N ARG A 145 -1.16 8.79 -5.88
CA ARG A 145 -1.11 10.23 -5.65
C ARG A 145 -0.75 10.51 -4.22
N TYR A 146 0.06 11.55 -4.02
CA TYR A 146 0.31 12.10 -2.69
C TYR A 146 0.42 13.61 -2.74
N ARG A 147 0.17 14.24 -1.60
CA ARG A 147 0.42 15.67 -1.38
C ARG A 147 1.84 15.83 -0.83
N ASP A 148 2.68 16.59 -1.53
CA ASP A 148 4.04 16.87 -1.07
C ASP A 148 4.07 17.91 0.07
N SER A 149 5.26 18.22 0.58
CA SER A 149 5.48 19.19 1.66
C SER A 149 5.12 20.63 1.27
N ASP A 150 5.11 20.96 -0.02
CA ASP A 150 4.66 22.27 -0.53
C ASP A 150 3.13 22.34 -0.66
N GLY A 151 2.45 21.19 -0.48
CA GLY A 151 1.02 21.04 -0.63
C GLY A 151 0.55 20.78 -2.05
N LYS A 152 1.44 20.42 -2.97
CA LYS A 152 1.11 20.06 -4.35
C LYS A 152 0.76 18.58 -4.45
N ILE A 153 -0.21 18.25 -5.29
CA ILE A 153 -0.45 16.84 -5.67
C ILE A 153 0.62 16.40 -6.66
N VAL A 154 1.34 15.36 -6.29
CA VAL A 154 2.18 14.57 -7.18
C VAL A 154 1.39 13.33 -7.61
N THR A 155 1.37 13.06 -8.92
CA THR A 155 0.79 11.83 -9.47
C THR A 155 1.89 10.97 -10.07
N GLU A 156 2.10 9.79 -9.49
CA GLU A 156 2.94 8.73 -10.02
C GLU A 156 2.05 7.79 -10.82
N GLN A 157 2.22 7.75 -12.14
CA GLN A 157 1.52 6.78 -12.98
C GLN A 157 2.09 5.39 -12.72
N ASP A 158 1.23 4.38 -12.62
CA ASP A 158 1.69 3.02 -12.49
C ASP A 158 2.36 2.56 -13.80
N VAL A 159 3.41 1.74 -13.69
CA VAL A 159 4.00 1.04 -14.84
C VAL A 159 3.58 -0.43 -14.86
N PRO A 160 3.51 -1.09 -16.04
CA PRO A 160 3.30 -2.53 -16.10
C PRO A 160 4.39 -3.28 -15.33
N GLY A 161 3.98 -4.26 -14.51
CA GLY A 161 4.87 -5.01 -13.62
C GLY A 161 4.98 -4.38 -12.22
N TRP A 162 6.08 -4.70 -11.53
CA TRP A 162 6.36 -4.23 -10.18
C TRP A 162 7.06 -2.89 -10.16
N GLN A 163 6.64 -2.05 -9.22
CA GLN A 163 7.25 -0.78 -8.84
C GLN A 163 7.22 -0.67 -7.31
N ALA A 164 8.19 0.05 -6.75
CA ALA A 164 8.32 0.18 -5.31
C ALA A 164 8.51 1.63 -4.90
N ARG A 165 8.05 1.95 -3.69
CA ARG A 165 8.21 3.26 -3.06
C ARG A 165 8.36 3.13 -1.55
N HIS A 166 8.99 4.10 -0.92
CA HIS A 166 9.06 4.16 0.53
C HIS A 166 8.72 5.54 1.08
N TYR A 167 8.23 5.55 2.31
CA TYR A 167 8.00 6.76 3.07
C TYR A 167 8.00 6.52 4.57
N TYR A 168 8.13 7.60 5.34
CA TYR A 168 7.87 7.61 6.77
C TYR A 168 6.44 8.12 7.01
N PHE A 169 5.53 7.23 7.41
CA PHE A 169 4.18 7.66 7.81
C PHE A 169 4.24 8.10 9.27
N GLY A 170 4.12 9.41 9.50
CA GLY A 170 4.22 10.03 10.82
C GLY A 170 3.09 9.65 11.77
N ALA A 171 3.37 9.66 13.06
CA ALA A 171 2.37 9.45 14.11
C ALA A 171 1.38 10.63 14.21
N GLU A 172 0.34 10.47 15.02
CA GLU A 172 -0.73 11.49 15.20
C GLU A 172 -0.18 12.89 15.49
N HIS A 173 0.87 12.97 16.31
CA HIS A 173 1.50 14.23 16.73
C HIS A 173 2.51 14.79 15.72
N GLU A 174 2.84 14.05 14.65
CA GLU A 174 3.81 14.41 13.62
C GLU A 174 3.10 14.90 12.35
N VAL A 175 2.28 15.96 12.49
CA VAL A 175 1.41 16.47 11.42
C VAL A 175 2.17 16.81 10.13
N GLU A 176 3.42 17.29 10.26
CA GLU A 176 4.28 17.60 9.11
C GLU A 176 4.73 16.34 8.33
N ASP A 177 4.70 15.18 8.97
CA ASP A 177 5.02 13.87 8.36
C ASP A 177 3.75 13.10 7.95
N HIS A 178 2.55 13.71 8.05
CA HIS A 178 1.31 13.10 7.56
C HIS A 178 1.29 13.07 6.04
N CYS A 179 1.42 11.86 5.49
CA CYS A 179 1.39 11.66 4.04
C CYS A 179 -0.05 11.54 3.55
N TRP A 180 -0.67 12.64 3.14
CA TRP A 180 -1.93 12.53 2.40
C TRP A 180 -1.69 11.83 1.08
N HIS A 181 -2.30 10.67 0.89
CA HIS A 181 -2.12 9.85 -0.32
C HIS A 181 -3.38 9.07 -0.68
N SER A 182 -3.45 8.66 -1.95
CA SER A 182 -4.50 7.83 -2.52
C SER A 182 -3.93 6.98 -3.66
N ALA A 183 -4.63 5.92 -4.05
CA ALA A 183 -4.25 5.12 -5.22
C ALA A 183 -5.48 4.62 -5.98
N TYR A 184 -5.38 4.57 -7.30
CA TYR A 184 -6.41 4.12 -8.21
C TYR A 184 -5.89 3.00 -9.11
N ALA A 185 -6.75 2.02 -9.39
CA ALA A 185 -6.48 0.88 -10.25
C ALA A 185 -7.42 0.93 -11.47
N GLY A 186 -6.97 1.46 -12.61
CA GLY A 186 -7.73 1.35 -13.87
C GLY A 186 -7.63 -0.03 -14.52
N GLY A 187 -6.74 -0.88 -14.00
CA GLY A 187 -6.58 -2.29 -14.36
C GLY A 187 -6.39 -3.15 -13.11
N GLU A 188 -6.00 -4.40 -13.30
CA GLU A 188 -5.64 -5.32 -12.20
C GLU A 188 -4.42 -4.78 -11.45
N ARG A 189 -4.55 -4.58 -10.13
CA ARG A 189 -3.47 -4.01 -9.31
C ARG A 189 -3.33 -4.74 -7.97
N LEU A 190 -2.12 -5.02 -7.55
CA LEU A 190 -1.81 -5.65 -6.26
C LEU A 190 -0.90 -4.72 -5.46
N THR A 191 -1.15 -4.55 -4.16
CA THR A 191 -0.27 -3.76 -3.28
C THR A 191 0.11 -4.53 -2.04
N LEU A 192 1.41 -4.55 -1.77
CA LEU A 192 2.05 -5.08 -0.58
C LEU A 192 2.69 -3.91 0.17
N ALA A 193 2.49 -3.83 1.49
CA ALA A 193 3.14 -2.81 2.31
C ALA A 193 3.75 -3.46 3.56
N TYR A 194 5.02 -3.16 3.82
CA TYR A 194 5.80 -3.74 4.93
C TYR A 194 6.32 -2.65 5.85
N LYS A 195 6.18 -2.85 7.17
CA LYS A 195 6.50 -1.87 8.20
C LYS A 195 7.83 -2.14 8.90
N PHE A 196 8.61 -1.09 9.08
CA PHE A 196 9.76 -1.01 9.98
C PHE A 196 9.39 -0.06 11.12
N VAL A 197 9.10 -0.64 12.30
CA VAL A 197 8.41 0.05 13.40
C VAL A 197 9.39 0.83 14.27
N ASN A 198 9.10 2.12 14.52
CA ASN A 198 9.99 3.06 15.22
C ASN A 198 9.49 3.49 16.62
N ASP A 199 8.67 2.66 17.29
CA ASP A 199 8.19 2.87 18.66
C ASP A 199 7.37 4.15 18.90
N GLY A 200 6.59 4.56 17.89
CA GLY A 200 5.56 5.59 18.06
C GLY A 200 5.93 7.00 17.59
N GLY A 201 7.08 7.19 16.94
CA GLY A 201 7.44 8.46 16.29
C GLY A 201 8.92 8.58 15.94
N LYS A 202 9.29 9.58 15.14
CA LYS A 202 10.65 9.93 14.73
C LYS A 202 11.39 10.67 15.83
N GLN A 203 11.64 9.95 16.93
CA GLN A 203 12.17 10.51 18.17
C GLN A 203 13.68 10.31 18.33
N ASN A 204 14.39 9.75 17.33
CA ASN A 204 15.81 9.39 17.40
C ASN A 204 16.13 8.49 18.60
N THR A 205 15.21 7.60 18.94
CA THR A 205 15.46 6.50 19.87
C THR A 205 16.26 5.42 19.15
N VAL A 206 16.87 4.51 19.91
CA VAL A 206 17.56 3.34 19.35
C VAL A 206 16.66 2.54 18.39
N LYS A 207 15.37 2.39 18.72
CA LYS A 207 14.41 1.68 17.87
C LYS A 207 14.10 2.45 16.59
N ASP A 208 13.98 3.76 16.64
CA ASP A 208 13.76 4.61 15.46
C ASP A 208 14.98 4.60 14.52
N GLU A 209 16.19 4.65 15.08
CA GLU A 209 17.42 4.47 14.31
C GLU A 209 17.53 3.08 13.67
N GLN A 210 17.21 2.03 14.42
CA GLN A 210 17.19 0.65 13.90
C GLN A 210 16.15 0.46 12.79
N ALA A 211 14.95 1.02 12.95
CA ALA A 211 13.90 0.94 11.93
C ALA A 211 14.31 1.64 10.63
N ARG A 212 14.93 2.82 10.71
CA ARG A 212 15.52 3.49 9.55
C ARG A 212 16.59 2.66 8.89
N TYR A 213 17.53 2.15 9.69
CA TYR A 213 18.67 1.39 9.20
C TYR A 213 18.23 0.11 8.47
N LEU A 214 17.31 -0.67 9.05
CA LEU A 214 16.80 -1.89 8.41
C LEU A 214 16.05 -1.58 7.11
N ARG A 215 15.26 -0.51 7.08
CA ARG A 215 14.61 -0.05 5.84
C ARG A 215 15.65 0.35 4.79
N ASP A 216 16.68 1.10 5.16
CA ASP A 216 17.72 1.54 4.21
C ASP A 216 18.53 0.38 3.65
N LEU A 217 18.85 -0.61 4.48
CA LEU A 217 19.47 -1.85 4.01
C LEU A 217 18.60 -2.58 2.99
N LEU A 218 17.28 -2.68 3.23
CA LEU A 218 16.38 -3.28 2.25
C LEU A 218 16.35 -2.46 0.94
N ILE A 219 16.33 -1.13 1.02
CA ILE A 219 16.34 -0.29 -0.19
C ILE A 219 17.63 -0.50 -0.98
N GLU A 220 18.79 -0.53 -0.31
CA GLU A 220 20.08 -0.81 -0.94
C GLU A 220 20.08 -2.18 -1.64
N ASP A 221 19.57 -3.22 -0.97
CA ASP A 221 19.42 -4.56 -1.53
C ASP A 221 18.53 -4.60 -2.77
N ILE A 222 17.38 -3.89 -2.73
CA ILE A 222 16.47 -3.77 -3.88
C ILE A 222 17.16 -3.10 -5.08
N GLU A 223 17.98 -2.07 -4.85
CA GLU A 223 18.53 -1.19 -5.90
C GLU A 223 19.89 -1.61 -6.47
N THR A 224 20.57 -2.61 -5.90
CA THR A 224 21.97 -2.93 -6.27
C THR A 224 22.20 -4.28 -6.95
N GLU A 225 21.34 -5.28 -6.75
CA GLU A 225 21.55 -6.66 -7.27
C GLU A 225 21.06 -6.90 -8.71
#